data_AF-A0A918X9N7-F1
#
_entry.id   AF-A0A918X9N7-F1
#
_cell.length_a   1.000
_cell.length_b   1.000
_cell.length_c   1.000
_cell.angle_alpha   90.00
_cell.angle_beta   90.00
_cell.angle_gamma   90.00
#
_symmetry.space_group_name_H-M   'P 1'
#
loop_
_entity.id
_entity.type
_entity.pdbx_description
1 polymer ?
#
loop_
_entity_poly.entity_id
_entity_poly.type
_entity_poly.pdbx_seq_one_letter_code
_entity_poly.pdbx_strand_id
1 'polypeptide(L)' 'MADPASRAYYDKKIAQGKHHTQALLCLARRRADVLFAMLRDGTFYEPQPAAAR' A
#
# COMPACT_ATOMS: atom_id res chain seq x y z
N MET A 1 3.05 -19.69 -24.35
CA MET A 1 1.72 -20.15 -23.88
C MET A 1 1.55 -19.63 -22.47
N ALA A 2 0.77 -18.57 -22.27
CA ALA A 2 0.55 -17.98 -20.96
C ALA A 2 -0.43 -18.87 -20.17
N ASP A 3 -0.02 -19.27 -18.98
CA ASP A 3 -0.75 -20.17 -18.10
C ASP A 3 -2.17 -19.63 -17.80
N PRO A 4 -3.23 -20.40 -18.10
CA PRO A 4 -4.62 -19.95 -17.95
C PRO A 4 -5.04 -19.71 -16.49
N ALA A 5 -4.35 -20.29 -15.50
CA ALA A 5 -4.63 -20.04 -14.09
C ALA A 5 -4.19 -18.62 -13.66
N SER A 6 -3.10 -18.11 -14.25
CA SER A 6 -2.60 -16.76 -14.01
C SER A 6 -3.57 -15.68 -14.49
N ARG A 7 -4.25 -15.91 -15.62
CA ARG A 7 -5.25 -14.98 -16.19
C ARG A 7 -6.53 -14.93 -15.35
N ALA A 8 -7.03 -16.08 -14.91
CA ALA A 8 -8.22 -16.16 -14.04
C ALA A 8 -7.99 -15.49 -12.67
N TYR A 9 -6.77 -15.52 -12.13
CA TYR A 9 -6.41 -14.81 -10.90
C TYR A 9 -6.37 -13.30 -11.10
N TYR A 10 -5.81 -12.83 -12.22
CA TYR A 10 -5.76 -11.41 -12.57
C TYR A 10 -7.18 -10.83 -12.78
N ASP A 11 -8.03 -11.55 -13.50
CA ASP A 11 -9.42 -11.14 -13.77
C ASP A 11 -10.27 -11.14 -12.49
N LYS A 12 -10.06 -12.10 -11.57
CA LYS A 12 -10.70 -12.09 -10.24
C LYS A 12 -10.29 -10.90 -9.39
N LYS A 13 -9.03 -10.44 -9.48
CA LYS A 13 -8.50 -9.31 -8.72
C LYS A 13 -8.98 -7.96 -9.27
N ILE A 14 -9.14 -7.84 -10.59
CA ILE A 14 -9.74 -6.67 -11.26
C ILE A 14 -11.24 -6.57 -10.93
N ALA A 15 -11.97 -7.69 -11.03
CA ALA A 15 -13.42 -7.75 -10.81
C ALA A 15 -13.84 -7.41 -9.36
N GLN A 16 -12.92 -7.52 -8.39
CA GLN A 16 -13.25 -7.28 -7.00
C GLN A 16 -13.43 -5.82 -6.63
N GLY A 17 -12.84 -4.85 -7.34
CA GLY A 17 -13.14 -3.40 -7.28
C GLY A 17 -13.22 -2.67 -5.92
N LYS A 18 -13.17 -3.37 -4.79
CA LYS A 18 -13.70 -2.90 -3.49
C LYS A 18 -12.66 -2.75 -2.39
N HIS A 19 -11.39 -2.98 -2.68
CA HIS A 19 -10.31 -2.77 -1.71
C HIS A 19 -9.09 -2.03 -2.28
N HIS A 20 -9.05 -1.75 -3.60
CA HIS A 20 -7.88 -1.10 -4.22
C HIS A 20 -7.77 0.37 -3.81
N THR A 21 -8.86 1.14 -3.99
CA THR A 21 -8.89 2.56 -3.61
C THR A 21 -8.70 2.76 -2.11
N GLN A 22 -9.27 1.88 -1.28
CA GLN A 22 -9.07 1.91 0.17
C GLN A 22 -7.64 1.56 0.56
N ALA A 23 -7.02 0.56 -0.09
CA ALA A 23 -5.62 0.23 0.14
C ALA A 23 -4.69 1.37 -0.27
N LEU A 24 -4.94 2.03 -1.40
CA LEU A 24 -4.21 3.22 -1.83
C LEU A 24 -4.39 4.39 -0.85
N LEU A 25 -5.61 4.60 -0.34
CA LEU A 25 -5.89 5.65 0.63
C LEU A 25 -5.18 5.38 1.96
N CYS A 26 -5.19 4.14 2.46
CA CYS A 26 -4.44 3.74 3.64
C CYS A 26 -2.92 3.93 3.46
N LEU A 27 -2.39 3.60 2.28
CA LEU A 27 -0.97 3.81 1.97
C LEU A 27 -0.62 5.31 1.94
N ALA A 28 -1.46 6.13 1.31
CA ALA A 28 -1.29 7.58 1.27
C ALA A 28 -1.36 8.19 2.68
N ARG A 29 -2.29 7.73 3.52
CA ARG A 29 -2.42 8.14 4.93
C ARG A 29 -1.14 7.86 5.70
N ARG A 30 -0.63 6.63 5.63
CA ARG A 30 0.60 6.22 6.31
C ARG A 30 1.81 7.07 5.89
N ARG A 31 1.91 7.44 4.61
CA ARG A 31 2.97 8.34 4.12
C ARG A 31 2.80 9.77 4.66
N ALA A 32 1.57 10.28 4.69
CA ALA A 32 1.28 11.61 5.22
C ALA A 32 1.57 11.71 6.73
N ASP A 33 1.25 10.67 7.51
CA ASP A 33 1.51 10.64 8.95
C ASP A 33 3.02 10.65 9.25
N VAL A 34 3.82 9.93 8.45
CA VAL A 34 5.29 9.93 8.55
C VAL A 34 5.88 11.30 8.23
N LEU A 35 5.39 11.97 7.17
CA LEU A 35 5.82 13.34 6.83
C LEU A 35 5.40 14.34 7.92
N PHE A 36 4.19 14.21 8.47
CA PHE A 36 3.73 15.05 9.56
C PHE A 36 4.58 14.86 10.81
N ALA A 37 4.92 13.62 11.18
CA ALA A 37 5.82 13.35 12.29
C ALA A 37 7.22 13.96 12.07
N MET A 38 7.77 13.85 10.85
CA MET A 38 9.07 14.47 10.52
C MET A 38 9.06 15.99 10.63
N LEU A 39 7.99 16.62 10.15
CA LEU A 39 7.82 18.07 10.27
C LEU A 39 7.62 18.51 11.73
N ARG A 40 6.88 17.73 12.52
CA ARG A 40 6.63 18.01 13.94
C ARG A 40 7.89 17.86 14.78
N ASP A 41 8.63 16.78 14.57
CA ASP A 41 9.75 16.37 15.41
C ASP A 41 11.09 16.95 14.90
N GLY A 42 11.10 17.55 13.69
CA GLY A 42 12.32 18.07 13.07
C GLY A 42 13.34 16.98 12.72
N THR A 43 12.89 15.73 12.66
CA THR A 43 13.74 14.56 12.48
C THR A 43 13.81 14.15 11.02
N PHE A 44 14.96 13.65 10.61
CA PHE A 44 15.15 13.09 9.26
C PHE A 44 14.37 11.78 9.07
N TYR A 45 14.14 11.43 7.81
CA TYR A 45 13.48 10.17 7.45
C TYR A 45 14.31 8.98 7.92
N GLU A 46 13.87 8.33 9.00
CA GLU A 46 14.32 6.98 9.34
C GLU A 46 13.29 5.97 8.83
N PRO A 47 13.66 5.04 7.93
CA PRO A 47 12.75 4.01 7.48
C PRO A 47 12.41 3.11 8.68
N GLN A 48 11.25 3.33 9.30
CA GLN A 48 10.73 2.43 10.32
C GLN A 48 10.67 1.02 9.69
N PRO A 49 11.37 0.02 10.24
CA PRO A 49 11.31 -1.33 9.70
C PRO A 49 9.83 -1.71 9.70
N ALA A 50 9.31 -2.04 8.51
CA ALA A 50 7.93 -2.44 8.37
C ALA A 50 7.69 -3.54 9.39
N ALA A 51 6.90 -3.23 10.43
CA ALA A 51 6.65 -4.15 11.53
C ALA A 51 6.13 -5.45 10.91
N ALA A 52 7.01 -6.45 10.84
CA ALA A 52 6.65 -7.81 10.56
C ALA A 52 5.79 -8.23 11.75
N ARG A 53 4.49 -8.27 11.54
CA ARG A 53 3.52 -8.98 12.36
C ARG A 53 2.75 -9.90 11.44
#